data_AF-A0A377YWG6-F1
#
_entry.id   AF-A0A377YWG6-F1
#
_cell.length_a   1.000
_cell.length_b   1.000
_cell.length_c   1.000
_cell.angle_alpha   90.00
_cell.angle_beta   90.00
_cell.angle_gamma   90.00
#
_symmetry.space_group_name_H-M   'P 1'
#
loop_
_entity.id
_entity.type
_entity.pdbx_description
1 polymer ?
#
loop_
_entity_poly.entity_id
_entity_poly.type
_entity_poly.pdbx_seq_one_letter_code
_entity_poly.pdbx_strand_id
1 'polypeptide(L)'
;MAGGLNKKQRERLNALSHGELLTVIDDLIQDNKQAKTTLINKYLLSDDDLLKAVQKEYAKLSKSTRFYDYYTADARFHELTRIIAEPLKKTAATLPEQTEGLCAKIIHGFERLIENIDSSSGSWMTCYSSLIEAWISAVAAQKNSPPAVIAEKMVNFFDGEFYFGAGMLKQYRTQLGNDVLRAMRDRYYQKQEFQEAVDLSLLIADVNFLERAVNNDEFCSSQHYFGYARLLIDEVQPEKALALLELMEARSDVTPVDDIIWLELFITALIEDGRRREAMDKARDAFSHTCDTRFYRLYMKAGGDPDNDTADFIRTAKAKGLRAYLHFAEDLTRFDLISDVLIATPVAELESHFAYCSSSSLRTLSGKLYQHGFALAAVILRRVLVESYIDKAQSKYYAYAASDMKKAIDYSEGLEESAQFAGTLNYLRALYAQHKRKSALWQAMAGKVQGLSVDNNRCFYCGSPL
;
A
#
# COMPACT_ATOMS: atom_id res chain seq x y z
N MET A 1 0.36 7.64 36.11
CA MET A 1 -0.45 7.17 34.97
C MET A 1 -0.93 5.76 35.29
N ALA A 2 -2.24 5.51 35.29
CA ALA A 2 -2.77 4.17 35.50
C ALA A 2 -2.47 3.32 34.26
N GLY A 3 -1.70 2.24 34.41
CA GLY A 3 -1.44 1.29 33.33
C GLY A 3 -2.72 0.55 32.95
N GLY A 4 -2.87 0.24 31.65
CA GLY A 4 -4.00 -0.54 31.15
C GLY A 4 -4.10 -1.94 31.77
N LEU A 5 -5.25 -2.58 31.61
CA LEU A 5 -5.50 -3.94 32.13
C LEU A 5 -4.47 -4.95 31.59
N ASN A 6 -3.89 -5.77 32.46
CA ASN A 6 -3.02 -6.88 32.05
C ASN A 6 -3.83 -8.04 31.45
N LYS A 7 -3.14 -8.99 30.79
CA LYS A 7 -3.79 -10.10 30.07
C LYS A 7 -4.79 -10.90 30.93
N LYS A 8 -4.39 -11.27 32.15
CA LYS A 8 -5.22 -12.04 33.09
C LYS A 8 -6.46 -11.26 33.57
N GLN A 9 -6.31 -9.94 33.76
CA GLN A 9 -7.44 -9.07 34.10
C GLN A 9 -8.42 -8.95 32.94
N ARG A 10 -7.92 -8.86 31.69
CA ARG A 10 -8.76 -8.81 30.49
C ARG A 10 -9.52 -10.12 30.27
N GLU A 11 -8.87 -11.27 30.49
CA GLU A 11 -9.53 -12.59 30.42
C GLU A 11 -10.66 -12.72 31.45
N ARG A 12 -10.48 -12.20 32.67
CA ARG A 12 -11.54 -12.17 33.69
C ARG A 12 -12.70 -11.27 33.31
N LEU A 13 -12.41 -10.06 32.80
CA LEU A 13 -13.45 -9.14 32.33
C LEU A 13 -14.28 -9.76 31.20
N ASN A 14 -13.62 -10.43 30.26
CA ASN A 14 -14.28 -11.10 29.13
C ASN A 14 -15.10 -12.34 29.54
N ALA A 15 -14.86 -12.90 30.73
CA ALA A 15 -15.60 -14.05 31.25
C ALA A 15 -16.85 -13.66 32.06
N LEU A 16 -17.06 -12.37 32.34
CA LEU A 16 -18.25 -11.88 33.02
C LEU A 16 -19.49 -12.06 32.14
N SER A 17 -20.58 -12.50 32.76
CA SER A 17 -21.90 -12.53 32.13
C SER A 17 -22.45 -11.11 31.90
N HIS A 18 -23.48 -11.00 31.05
CA HIS A 18 -24.14 -9.73 30.79
C HIS A 18 -24.65 -9.04 32.06
N GLY A 19 -25.24 -9.82 32.98
CA GLY A 19 -25.74 -9.30 34.26
C GLY A 19 -24.62 -8.78 35.16
N GLU A 20 -23.51 -9.51 35.26
CA GLU A 20 -22.34 -9.08 36.04
C GLU A 20 -21.71 -7.81 35.47
N LEU A 21 -21.65 -7.67 34.14
CA LEU A 21 -21.16 -6.46 33.49
C LEU A 21 -22.05 -5.23 33.79
N LEU A 22 -23.37 -5.40 33.79
CA LEU A 22 -24.29 -4.32 34.16
C LEU A 22 -24.08 -3.87 35.60
N THR A 23 -23.96 -4.82 36.55
CA THR A 23 -23.68 -4.49 37.95
C THR A 23 -22.35 -3.75 38.10
N VAL A 24 -21.29 -4.19 37.43
CA VAL A 24 -20.00 -3.50 37.44
C VAL A 24 -20.12 -2.07 36.88
N ILE A 25 -20.89 -1.88 35.80
CA ILE A 25 -21.11 -0.54 35.24
C ILE A 25 -21.87 0.34 36.23
N ASP A 26 -22.94 -0.17 36.85
CA ASP A 26 -23.74 0.55 37.84
C ASP A 26 -22.90 0.98 39.05
N ASP A 27 -22.09 0.07 39.58
CA ASP A 27 -21.16 0.35 40.68
C ASP A 27 -20.14 1.44 40.29
N LEU A 28 -19.59 1.36 39.07
CA LEU A 28 -18.62 2.35 38.58
C LEU A 28 -19.25 3.74 38.40
N ILE A 29 -20.50 3.85 37.96
CA ILE A 29 -21.13 5.15 37.72
C ILE A 29 -21.75 5.80 38.95
N GLN A 30 -21.99 5.04 40.04
CA GLN A 30 -22.54 5.60 41.28
C GLN A 30 -21.64 6.71 41.84
N ASP A 31 -20.35 6.44 41.99
CA ASP A 31 -19.39 7.35 42.63
C ASP A 31 -18.42 8.03 41.67
N ASN A 32 -18.46 7.68 40.38
CA ASN A 32 -17.62 8.30 39.36
C ASN A 32 -18.44 9.16 38.39
N LYS A 33 -18.53 10.46 38.69
CA LYS A 33 -19.22 11.45 37.83
C LYS A 33 -18.72 11.44 36.38
N GLN A 34 -17.42 11.23 36.17
CA GLN A 34 -16.84 11.19 34.83
C GLN A 34 -17.27 9.93 34.08
N ALA A 35 -17.28 8.76 34.74
CA ALA A 35 -17.76 7.52 34.15
C ALA A 35 -19.26 7.61 33.84
N LYS A 36 -20.08 8.13 34.75
CA LYS A 36 -21.51 8.37 34.56
C LYS A 36 -21.79 9.28 33.36
N THR A 37 -21.09 10.40 33.29
CA THR A 37 -21.22 11.36 32.17
C THR A 37 -20.80 10.72 30.85
N THR A 38 -19.74 9.91 30.86
CA THR A 38 -19.26 9.18 29.67
C THR A 38 -20.27 8.13 29.22
N LEU A 39 -20.84 7.37 30.15
CA LEU A 39 -21.86 6.36 29.86
C LEU A 39 -23.08 7.00 29.20
N ILE A 40 -23.62 8.06 29.83
CA ILE A 40 -24.78 8.79 29.31
C ILE A 40 -24.47 9.35 27.92
N ASN A 41 -23.45 10.19 27.82
CA ASN A 41 -23.21 10.98 26.61
C ASN A 41 -22.69 10.16 25.42
N LYS A 42 -22.15 8.96 25.64
CA LYS A 42 -21.59 8.12 24.55
C LYS A 42 -22.44 6.89 24.23
N TYR A 43 -23.08 6.29 25.23
CA TYR A 43 -23.71 4.98 25.05
C TYR A 43 -25.22 5.01 25.23
N LEU A 44 -25.78 5.94 26.00
CA LEU A 44 -27.20 5.94 26.36
C LEU A 44 -28.02 7.10 25.77
N LEU A 45 -27.42 8.02 25.01
CA LEU A 45 -28.18 9.04 24.29
C LEU A 45 -29.05 8.39 23.21
N SER A 46 -30.28 8.89 23.08
CA SER A 46 -31.09 8.69 21.88
C SER A 46 -30.38 9.28 20.66
N ASP A 47 -30.71 8.81 19.47
CA ASP A 47 -30.08 9.33 18.25
C ASP A 47 -30.37 10.84 18.05
N ASP A 48 -31.57 11.30 18.43
CA ASP A 48 -31.96 12.72 18.42
C ASP A 48 -31.09 13.56 19.37
N ASP A 49 -30.89 13.08 20.61
CA ASP A 49 -30.09 13.80 21.60
C ASP A 49 -28.61 13.80 21.24
N LEU A 50 -28.16 12.73 20.58
CA LEU A 50 -26.82 12.64 20.05
C LEU A 50 -26.59 13.65 18.92
N LEU A 51 -27.53 13.83 17.97
CA LEU A 51 -27.44 14.90 16.96
C LEU A 51 -27.42 16.29 17.59
N LYS A 52 -28.28 16.56 18.60
CA LYS A 52 -28.27 17.84 19.33
C LYS A 52 -26.94 18.07 20.04
N ALA A 53 -26.34 17.02 20.62
CA ALA A 53 -25.04 17.10 21.27
C ALA A 53 -23.93 17.46 20.26
N VAL A 54 -23.90 16.81 19.09
CA VAL A 54 -22.96 17.13 18.00
C VAL A 54 -23.14 18.58 17.55
N GLN A 55 -24.37 19.02 17.31
CA GLN A 55 -24.66 20.38 16.88
C GLN A 55 -24.17 21.42 17.90
N LYS A 56 -24.37 21.15 19.20
CA LYS A 56 -23.89 22.01 20.29
C LYS A 56 -22.38 22.05 20.37
N GLU A 57 -21.70 20.90 20.30
CA GLU A 57 -20.23 20.87 20.31
C GLU A 57 -19.67 21.55 19.06
N TYR A 58 -20.19 21.28 17.86
CA TYR A 58 -19.75 21.99 16.65
C TYR A 58 -19.87 23.52 16.80
N ALA A 59 -21.01 24.03 17.27
CA ALA A 59 -21.23 25.47 17.45
C ALA A 59 -20.29 26.12 18.48
N LYS A 60 -19.87 25.35 19.49
CA LYS A 60 -18.88 25.76 20.49
C LYS A 60 -17.47 25.77 19.89
N LEU A 61 -17.12 24.72 19.14
CA LEU A 61 -15.79 24.52 18.58
C LEU A 61 -15.50 25.46 17.42
N SER A 62 -16.48 25.74 16.57
CA SER A 62 -16.37 26.70 15.46
C SER A 62 -16.15 28.15 15.92
N LYS A 63 -16.30 28.43 17.22
CA LYS A 63 -16.04 29.73 17.85
C LYS A 63 -14.78 29.71 18.73
N SER A 64 -14.09 28.58 18.82
CA SER A 64 -12.90 28.46 19.64
C SER A 64 -11.74 29.18 18.98
N THR A 65 -11.07 30.05 19.73
CA THR A 65 -9.84 30.75 19.32
C THR A 65 -8.58 30.07 19.85
N ARG A 66 -8.73 28.88 20.47
CA ARG A 66 -7.59 28.16 21.03
C ARG A 66 -6.76 27.55 19.90
N PHE A 67 -5.49 27.92 19.85
CA PHE A 67 -4.52 27.32 18.94
C PHE A 67 -4.02 25.95 19.45
N TYR A 68 -3.90 25.00 18.54
CA TYR A 68 -3.33 23.68 18.76
C TYR A 68 -2.13 23.50 17.83
N ASP A 69 -0.94 23.38 18.42
CA ASP A 69 0.32 23.21 17.69
C ASP A 69 0.50 21.78 17.14
N TYR A 70 1.56 21.58 16.36
CA TYR A 70 1.92 20.29 15.77
C TYR A 70 1.89 19.11 16.75
N TYR A 71 2.34 19.30 18.00
CA TYR A 71 2.42 18.22 18.99
C TYR A 71 1.06 17.84 19.60
N THR A 72 0.08 18.74 19.52
CA THR A 72 -1.26 18.57 20.12
C THR A 72 -2.38 18.42 19.09
N ALA A 73 -2.12 18.77 17.83
CA ALA A 73 -3.07 18.72 16.73
C ALA A 73 -3.61 17.31 16.46
N ASP A 74 -2.74 16.30 16.44
CA ASP A 74 -3.16 14.92 16.15
C ASP A 74 -4.19 14.41 17.16
N ALA A 75 -3.91 14.58 18.46
CA ALA A 75 -4.84 14.21 19.52
C ALA A 75 -6.16 14.97 19.39
N ARG A 76 -6.10 16.22 18.91
CA ARG A 76 -7.28 17.05 18.71
C ARG A 76 -8.14 16.56 17.54
N PHE A 77 -7.55 16.19 16.40
CA PHE A 77 -8.30 15.63 15.28
C PHE A 77 -8.94 14.28 15.61
N HIS A 78 -8.24 13.43 16.38
CA HIS A 78 -8.83 12.20 16.91
C HIS A 78 -10.02 12.48 17.82
N GLU A 79 -9.92 13.52 18.67
CA GLU A 79 -11.04 13.95 19.49
C GLU A 79 -12.22 14.47 18.66
N LEU A 80 -11.98 15.30 17.65
CA LEU A 80 -13.02 15.81 16.73
C LEU A 80 -13.73 14.66 16.02
N THR A 81 -12.98 13.68 15.52
CA THR A 81 -13.54 12.48 14.88
C THR A 81 -14.49 11.76 15.84
N ARG A 82 -14.06 11.56 17.09
CA ARG A 82 -14.83 10.84 18.11
C ARG A 82 -16.09 11.57 18.58
N ILE A 83 -16.06 12.90 18.68
CA ILE A 83 -17.17 13.68 19.26
C ILE A 83 -18.11 14.28 18.19
N ILE A 84 -17.70 14.29 16.92
CA ILE A 84 -18.48 14.80 15.80
C ILE A 84 -18.77 13.70 14.79
N ALA A 85 -17.74 13.19 14.10
CA ALA A 85 -17.93 12.33 12.94
C ALA A 85 -18.51 10.94 13.29
N GLU A 86 -17.97 10.27 14.31
CA GLU A 86 -18.47 8.96 14.78
C GLU A 86 -19.95 9.00 15.20
N PRO A 87 -20.40 9.97 16.02
CA PRO A 87 -21.82 10.14 16.33
C PRO A 87 -22.70 10.38 15.08
N LEU A 88 -22.26 11.20 14.12
CA LEU A 88 -22.99 11.40 12.88
C LEU A 88 -23.14 10.10 12.08
N LYS A 89 -22.07 9.30 12.00
CA LYS A 89 -22.12 7.98 11.36
C LYS A 89 -23.13 7.05 12.03
N LYS A 90 -23.23 7.07 13.36
CA LYS A 90 -24.19 6.26 14.12
C LYS A 90 -25.65 6.61 13.80
N THR A 91 -25.94 7.89 13.58
CA THR A 91 -27.31 8.39 13.35
C THR A 91 -27.73 8.38 11.89
N ALA A 92 -26.79 8.19 10.96
CA ALA A 92 -27.04 8.21 9.52
C ALA A 92 -28.17 7.27 9.07
N ALA A 93 -28.34 6.11 9.70
CA ALA A 93 -29.37 5.15 9.32
C ALA A 93 -30.75 5.42 9.94
N THR A 94 -30.79 6.07 11.11
CA THR A 94 -32.02 6.27 11.89
C THR A 94 -32.63 7.65 11.67
N LEU A 95 -31.80 8.66 11.47
CA LEU A 95 -32.19 10.07 11.26
C LEU A 95 -31.54 10.67 9.99
N PRO A 96 -31.71 10.03 8.82
CA PRO A 96 -30.88 10.29 7.65
C PRO A 96 -30.92 11.74 7.14
N GLU A 97 -32.08 12.38 7.05
CA GLU A 97 -32.19 13.76 6.55
C GLU A 97 -31.56 14.77 7.50
N GLN A 98 -31.66 14.53 8.81
CA GLN A 98 -31.12 15.43 9.83
C GLN A 98 -29.61 15.28 9.93
N THR A 99 -29.13 14.04 9.87
CA THR A 99 -27.70 13.74 9.80
C THR A 99 -27.07 14.29 8.53
N GLU A 100 -27.71 14.14 7.36
CA GLU A 100 -27.27 14.74 6.09
C GLU A 100 -27.08 16.25 6.26
N GLY A 101 -28.13 16.96 6.71
CA GLY A 101 -28.09 18.41 6.84
C GLY A 101 -27.03 18.91 7.81
N LEU A 102 -26.83 18.21 8.93
CA LEU A 102 -25.80 18.56 9.90
C LEU A 102 -24.39 18.26 9.37
N CYS A 103 -24.18 17.11 8.72
CA CYS A 103 -22.90 16.79 8.10
C CYS A 103 -22.52 17.84 7.04
N ALA A 104 -23.43 18.15 6.11
CA ALA A 104 -23.19 19.14 5.06
C ALA A 104 -22.78 20.50 5.63
N LYS A 105 -23.46 20.94 6.70
CA LYS A 105 -23.12 22.18 7.41
C LYS A 105 -21.71 22.15 8.01
N ILE A 106 -21.32 21.03 8.62
CA ILE A 106 -20.01 20.89 9.27
C ILE A 106 -18.90 20.82 8.22
N ILE A 107 -19.11 20.08 7.14
CA ILE A 107 -18.18 19.93 6.02
C ILE A 107 -17.93 21.29 5.36
N HIS A 108 -18.99 22.01 5.00
CA HIS A 108 -18.85 23.35 4.40
C HIS A 108 -18.17 24.37 5.35
N GLY A 109 -18.29 24.16 6.67
CA GLY A 109 -17.61 24.96 7.67
C GLY A 109 -16.31 24.35 8.22
N PHE A 110 -15.74 23.34 7.55
CA PHE A 110 -14.66 22.54 8.12
C PHE A 110 -13.35 23.32 8.21
N GLU A 111 -12.98 24.09 7.18
CA GLU A 111 -11.77 24.92 7.21
C GLU A 111 -11.78 25.87 8.40
N ARG A 112 -12.93 26.50 8.67
CA ARG A 112 -13.13 27.35 9.85
C ARG A 112 -13.06 26.56 11.17
N LEU A 113 -13.57 25.32 11.19
CA LEU A 113 -13.49 24.47 12.38
C LEU A 113 -12.04 24.14 12.76
N ILE A 114 -11.16 24.04 11.76
CA ILE A 114 -9.77 23.60 11.94
C ILE A 114 -8.74 24.73 11.81
N GLU A 115 -9.18 25.96 11.52
CA GLU A 115 -8.33 27.14 11.27
C GLU A 115 -7.23 27.35 12.35
N ASN A 116 -7.56 27.02 13.60
CA ASN A 116 -6.66 27.16 14.75
C ASN A 116 -5.94 25.85 15.12
N ILE A 117 -5.88 24.85 14.24
CA ILE A 117 -5.25 23.55 14.47
C ILE A 117 -4.20 23.32 13.38
N ASP A 118 -2.96 23.06 13.78
CA ASP A 118 -1.89 22.70 12.83
C ASP A 118 -2.28 21.46 12.01
N SER A 119 -2.37 21.60 10.69
CA SER A 119 -2.80 20.56 9.76
C SER A 119 -1.65 19.83 9.06
N SER A 120 -0.39 20.16 9.40
CA SER A 120 0.81 19.70 8.69
C SER A 120 1.04 18.19 8.78
N SER A 121 0.51 17.54 9.84
CA SER A 121 0.61 16.09 10.01
C SER A 121 -0.31 15.29 9.08
N GLY A 122 -1.32 15.93 8.46
CA GLY A 122 -2.33 15.28 7.65
C GLY A 122 -3.44 14.57 8.44
N SER A 123 -3.38 14.54 9.78
CA SER A 123 -4.38 13.88 10.63
C SER A 123 -5.81 14.41 10.47
N TRP A 124 -5.97 15.63 9.97
CA TRP A 124 -7.27 16.21 9.65
C TRP A 124 -8.03 15.41 8.57
N MET A 125 -7.31 14.76 7.65
CA MET A 125 -7.90 13.98 6.54
C MET A 125 -8.75 12.83 7.07
N THR A 126 -8.36 12.18 8.16
CA THR A 126 -9.13 11.11 8.80
C THR A 126 -10.45 11.63 9.35
N CYS A 127 -10.42 12.79 10.02
CA CYS A 127 -11.62 13.43 10.54
C CYS A 127 -12.55 13.83 9.39
N TYR A 128 -12.00 14.44 8.36
CA TYR A 128 -12.75 14.93 7.21
C TYR A 128 -13.37 13.78 6.40
N SER A 129 -12.61 12.72 6.13
CA SER A 129 -13.10 11.51 5.47
C SER A 129 -14.23 10.84 6.25
N SER A 130 -14.15 10.84 7.59
CA SER A 130 -15.21 10.29 8.44
C SER A 130 -16.51 11.12 8.35
N LEU A 131 -16.41 12.44 8.16
CA LEU A 131 -17.58 13.31 7.94
C LEU A 131 -18.22 13.04 6.58
N ILE A 132 -17.41 12.91 5.52
CA ILE A 132 -17.92 12.54 4.18
C ILE A 132 -18.59 11.17 4.22
N GLU A 133 -17.98 10.19 4.89
CA GLU A 133 -18.57 8.85 5.03
C GLU A 133 -19.92 8.90 5.75
N ALA A 134 -20.03 9.68 6.84
CA ALA A 134 -21.29 9.87 7.55
C ALA A 134 -22.35 10.56 6.67
N TRP A 135 -21.95 11.57 5.88
CA TRP A 135 -22.84 12.27 4.96
C TRP A 135 -23.36 11.33 3.86
N ILE A 136 -22.48 10.60 3.17
CA ILE A 136 -22.87 9.64 2.12
C ILE A 136 -23.77 8.55 2.70
N SER A 137 -23.45 8.03 3.89
CA SER A 137 -24.27 7.02 4.57
C SER A 137 -25.68 7.55 4.87
N ALA A 138 -25.78 8.82 5.31
CA ALA A 138 -27.05 9.46 5.63
C ALA A 138 -27.90 9.70 4.37
N VAL A 139 -27.27 10.15 3.28
CA VAL A 139 -27.92 10.32 1.98
C VAL A 139 -28.39 8.98 1.42
N ALA A 140 -27.55 7.94 1.45
CA ALA A 140 -27.88 6.60 0.98
C ALA A 140 -28.99 5.92 1.81
N ALA A 141 -29.12 6.27 3.08
CA ALA A 141 -30.16 5.74 3.97
C ALA A 141 -31.56 6.31 3.69
N GLN A 142 -31.70 7.36 2.88
CA GLN A 142 -32.99 7.96 2.49
C GLN A 142 -33.72 7.15 1.42
N LYS A 143 -34.02 5.88 1.72
CA LYS A 143 -34.58 4.90 0.77
C LYS A 143 -35.94 5.26 0.17
N ASN A 144 -36.65 6.21 0.78
CA ASN A 144 -37.94 6.71 0.27
C ASN A 144 -37.77 7.77 -0.83
N SER A 145 -36.57 8.31 -1.00
CA SER A 145 -36.27 9.30 -2.05
C SER A 145 -36.02 8.60 -3.38
N PRO A 146 -36.54 9.13 -4.50
CA PRO A 146 -36.21 8.63 -5.83
C PRO A 146 -34.69 8.68 -6.10
N PRO A 147 -34.11 7.72 -6.85
CA PRO A 147 -32.68 7.71 -7.15
C PRO A 147 -32.16 9.02 -7.78
N ALA A 148 -32.97 9.67 -8.62
CA ALA A 148 -32.63 10.96 -9.22
C ALA A 148 -32.46 12.10 -8.21
N VAL A 149 -33.23 12.09 -7.12
CA VAL A 149 -33.13 13.09 -6.03
C VAL A 149 -31.85 12.87 -5.23
N ILE A 150 -31.55 11.61 -4.91
CA ILE A 150 -30.29 11.24 -4.24
C ILE A 150 -29.09 11.62 -5.11
N ALA A 151 -29.14 11.30 -6.40
CA ALA A 151 -28.10 11.66 -7.35
C ALA A 151 -27.87 13.17 -7.44
N GLU A 152 -28.95 13.96 -7.47
CA GLU A 152 -28.86 15.42 -7.49
C GLU A 152 -28.21 15.98 -6.22
N LYS A 153 -28.55 15.46 -5.04
CA LYS A 153 -27.87 15.82 -3.78
C LYS A 153 -26.38 15.50 -3.83
N MET A 154 -26.01 14.31 -4.31
CA MET A 154 -24.63 13.86 -4.43
C MET A 154 -23.83 14.76 -5.38
N VAL A 155 -24.32 14.98 -6.59
CA VAL A 155 -23.65 15.82 -7.59
C VAL A 155 -23.47 17.24 -7.07
N ASN A 156 -24.54 17.88 -6.56
CA ASN A 156 -24.45 19.25 -6.06
C ASN A 156 -23.50 19.40 -4.87
N PHE A 157 -23.36 18.36 -4.05
CA PHE A 157 -22.41 18.35 -2.94
C PHE A 157 -20.98 18.24 -3.45
N PHE A 158 -20.70 17.33 -4.40
CA PHE A 158 -19.35 17.12 -4.93
C PHE A 158 -18.85 18.24 -5.84
N ASP A 159 -19.73 18.95 -6.55
CA ASP A 159 -19.36 20.10 -7.38
C ASP A 159 -18.62 21.19 -6.58
N GLY A 160 -18.92 21.30 -5.27
CA GLY A 160 -18.29 22.27 -4.37
C GLY A 160 -17.15 21.69 -3.53
N GLU A 161 -16.81 20.41 -3.69
CA GLU A 161 -15.93 19.69 -2.77
C GLU A 161 -14.53 19.47 -3.35
N PHE A 162 -13.53 20.13 -2.74
CA PHE A 162 -12.18 20.13 -3.28
C PHE A 162 -11.37 18.87 -2.96
N TYR A 163 -11.67 18.21 -1.83
CA TYR A 163 -10.85 17.10 -1.34
C TYR A 163 -11.38 15.72 -1.75
N PHE A 164 -12.56 15.65 -2.37
CA PHE A 164 -13.21 14.38 -2.75
C PHE A 164 -13.70 14.40 -4.19
N GLY A 165 -13.10 13.53 -5.01
CA GLY A 165 -13.56 13.27 -6.39
C GLY A 165 -14.45 12.02 -6.51
N ALA A 166 -15.08 11.87 -7.68
CA ALA A 166 -16.00 10.77 -8.01
C ALA A 166 -15.38 9.36 -7.84
N GLY A 167 -14.05 9.21 -8.00
CA GLY A 167 -13.35 7.93 -7.81
C GLY A 167 -13.53 7.33 -6.40
N MET A 168 -13.82 8.14 -5.39
CA MET A 168 -14.11 7.69 -4.03
C MET A 168 -15.47 6.99 -3.90
N LEU A 169 -16.40 7.18 -4.85
CA LEU A 169 -17.71 6.53 -4.85
C LEU A 169 -17.61 5.01 -5.01
N LYS A 170 -16.46 4.50 -5.48
CA LYS A 170 -16.23 3.06 -5.62
C LYS A 170 -16.49 2.28 -4.33
N GLN A 171 -16.09 2.82 -3.18
CA GLN A 171 -16.28 2.16 -1.88
C GLN A 171 -17.74 2.22 -1.39
N TYR A 172 -18.56 3.11 -1.96
CA TYR A 172 -19.95 3.32 -1.60
C TYR A 172 -20.94 2.72 -2.60
N ARG A 173 -20.45 2.03 -3.65
CA ARG A 173 -21.27 1.47 -4.72
C ARG A 173 -22.45 0.66 -4.20
N THR A 174 -22.21 -0.25 -3.25
CA THR A 174 -23.24 -1.12 -2.68
C THR A 174 -24.28 -0.34 -1.87
N GLN A 175 -23.86 0.73 -1.18
CA GLN A 175 -24.76 1.53 -0.35
C GLN A 175 -25.66 2.43 -1.19
N LEU A 176 -25.11 3.05 -2.24
CA LEU A 176 -25.83 3.94 -3.15
C LEU A 176 -26.71 3.17 -4.15
N GLY A 177 -26.25 2.01 -4.59
CA GLY A 177 -26.92 1.22 -5.62
C GLY A 177 -26.71 1.76 -7.04
N ASN A 178 -26.86 0.88 -8.03
CA ASN A 178 -26.58 1.22 -9.43
C ASN A 178 -27.53 2.30 -9.98
N ASP A 179 -28.77 2.38 -9.51
CA ASP A 179 -29.74 3.36 -10.05
C ASP A 179 -29.40 4.80 -9.67
N VAL A 180 -28.90 5.03 -8.45
CA VAL A 180 -28.39 6.34 -8.02
C VAL A 180 -27.15 6.71 -8.81
N LEU A 181 -26.19 5.79 -8.90
CA LEU A 181 -24.95 6.03 -9.65
C LEU A 181 -25.23 6.28 -11.14
N ARG A 182 -26.20 5.58 -11.74
CA ARG A 182 -26.67 5.82 -13.11
C ARG A 182 -27.26 7.21 -13.27
N ALA A 183 -28.11 7.64 -12.34
CA ALA A 183 -28.67 8.99 -12.36
C ALA A 183 -27.59 10.07 -12.15
N MET A 184 -26.57 9.82 -11.31
CA MET A 184 -25.43 10.72 -11.16
C MET A 184 -24.65 10.86 -12.46
N ARG A 185 -24.33 9.74 -13.11
CA ARG A 185 -23.67 9.72 -14.42
C ARG A 185 -24.44 10.54 -15.44
N ASP A 186 -25.74 10.33 -15.56
CA ASP A 186 -26.56 11.03 -16.56
C ASP A 186 -26.57 12.55 -16.32
N ARG A 187 -26.48 12.99 -15.06
CA ARG A 187 -26.33 14.41 -14.72
C ARG A 187 -24.96 14.96 -15.09
N TYR A 188 -23.87 14.26 -14.76
CA TYR A 188 -22.53 14.66 -15.18
C TYR A 188 -22.42 14.74 -16.70
N TYR A 189 -22.99 13.76 -17.40
CA TYR A 189 -23.05 13.76 -18.86
C TYR A 189 -23.81 14.96 -19.42
N GLN A 190 -24.97 15.33 -18.83
CA GLN A 190 -25.72 16.52 -19.22
C GLN A 190 -24.94 17.83 -19.00
N LYS A 191 -24.05 17.86 -18.00
CA LYS A 191 -23.14 18.99 -17.72
C LYS A 191 -21.90 19.00 -18.61
N GLN A 192 -21.71 18.00 -19.48
CA GLN A 192 -20.49 17.78 -20.27
C GLN A 192 -19.25 17.45 -19.42
N GLU A 193 -19.47 16.96 -18.20
CA GLU A 193 -18.42 16.44 -17.31
C GLU A 193 -18.17 14.96 -17.65
N PHE A 194 -17.51 14.75 -18.81
CA PHE A 194 -17.35 13.41 -19.40
C PHE A 194 -16.46 12.49 -18.57
N GLN A 195 -15.48 13.03 -17.86
CA GLN A 195 -14.59 12.22 -17.03
C GLN A 195 -15.37 11.51 -15.92
N GLU A 196 -16.16 12.25 -15.15
CA GLU A 196 -17.00 11.75 -14.07
C GLU A 196 -18.07 10.79 -14.61
N ALA A 197 -18.67 11.11 -15.77
CA ALA A 197 -19.65 10.25 -16.41
C ALA A 197 -19.04 8.89 -16.84
N VAL A 198 -17.85 8.90 -17.43
CA VAL A 198 -17.15 7.66 -17.82
C VAL A 198 -16.70 6.87 -16.59
N ASP A 199 -16.13 7.53 -15.58
CA ASP A 199 -15.73 6.89 -14.31
C ASP A 199 -16.90 6.19 -13.62
N LEU A 200 -18.06 6.84 -13.54
CA LEU A 200 -19.26 6.23 -12.99
C LEU A 200 -19.78 5.08 -13.86
N SER A 201 -19.66 5.17 -15.17
CA SER A 201 -20.05 4.11 -16.11
C SER A 201 -19.18 2.87 -15.96
N LEU A 202 -17.88 3.05 -15.78
CA LEU A 202 -16.95 1.98 -15.42
C LEU A 202 -17.32 1.36 -14.07
N LEU A 203 -17.65 2.19 -13.08
CA LEU A 203 -18.01 1.73 -11.74
C LEU A 203 -19.28 0.86 -11.75
N ILE A 204 -20.30 1.20 -12.54
CA ILE A 204 -21.54 0.43 -12.64
C ILE A 204 -21.53 -0.63 -13.76
N ALA A 205 -20.42 -0.76 -14.49
CA ALA A 205 -20.25 -1.65 -15.64
C ALA A 205 -21.32 -1.44 -16.74
N ASP A 206 -21.65 -0.19 -17.07
CA ASP A 206 -22.59 0.12 -18.17
C ASP A 206 -21.88 0.11 -19.53
N VAL A 207 -21.70 -1.09 -20.10
CA VAL A 207 -21.02 -1.32 -21.38
C VAL A 207 -21.65 -0.54 -22.53
N ASN A 208 -22.98 -0.37 -22.55
CA ASN A 208 -23.68 0.36 -23.61
C ASN A 208 -23.41 1.87 -23.55
N PHE A 209 -23.28 2.43 -22.34
CA PHE A 209 -22.84 3.81 -22.21
C PHE A 209 -21.39 3.98 -22.68
N LEU A 210 -20.50 3.09 -22.23
CA LEU A 210 -19.07 3.14 -22.57
C LEU A 210 -18.83 3.02 -24.07
N GLU A 211 -19.53 2.11 -24.75
CA GLU A 211 -19.45 1.96 -26.21
C GLU A 211 -19.82 3.27 -26.94
N ARG A 212 -20.90 3.92 -26.53
CA ARG A 212 -21.30 5.23 -27.09
C ARG A 212 -20.26 6.31 -26.80
N ALA A 213 -19.72 6.35 -25.58
CA ALA A 213 -18.74 7.34 -25.18
C ALA A 213 -17.43 7.21 -25.98
N VAL A 214 -16.95 6.00 -26.23
CA VAL A 214 -15.78 5.76 -27.10
C VAL A 214 -16.04 6.24 -28.54
N ASN A 215 -17.21 5.93 -29.08
CA ASN A 215 -17.60 6.32 -30.44
C ASN A 215 -17.74 7.84 -30.60
N ASN A 216 -18.07 8.55 -29.53
CA ASN A 216 -18.16 10.00 -29.48
C ASN A 216 -16.83 10.70 -29.10
N ASP A 217 -15.75 9.96 -28.89
CA ASP A 217 -14.45 10.48 -28.42
C ASP A 217 -14.51 11.18 -27.04
N GLU A 218 -15.36 10.68 -26.14
CA GLU A 218 -15.58 11.24 -24.81
C GLU A 218 -14.64 10.63 -23.74
N PHE A 219 -13.69 9.77 -24.13
CA PHE A 219 -12.71 9.18 -23.21
C PHE A 219 -11.56 10.15 -22.93
N CYS A 220 -11.55 10.75 -21.74
CA CYS A 220 -10.56 11.77 -21.36
C CYS A 220 -9.17 11.24 -20.92
N SER A 221 -9.00 9.93 -20.69
CA SER A 221 -7.73 9.38 -20.19
C SER A 221 -7.48 7.94 -20.62
N SER A 222 -6.23 7.50 -20.62
CA SER A 222 -5.83 6.10 -20.85
C SER A 222 -6.49 5.13 -19.86
N GLN A 223 -6.77 5.57 -18.63
CA GLN A 223 -7.44 4.76 -17.62
C GLN A 223 -8.89 4.41 -18.01
N HIS A 224 -9.57 5.26 -18.79
CA HIS A 224 -10.90 4.94 -19.29
C HIS A 224 -10.86 3.77 -20.28
N TYR A 225 -9.90 3.79 -21.20
CA TYR A 225 -9.67 2.69 -22.15
C TYR A 225 -9.31 1.40 -21.41
N PHE A 226 -8.39 1.45 -20.45
CA PHE A 226 -8.00 0.27 -19.67
C PHE A 226 -9.16 -0.29 -18.82
N GLY A 227 -9.94 0.58 -18.18
CA GLY A 227 -11.12 0.19 -17.43
C GLY A 227 -12.15 -0.50 -18.32
N TYR A 228 -12.41 0.06 -19.50
CA TYR A 228 -13.39 -0.50 -20.43
C TYR A 228 -12.91 -1.80 -21.08
N ALA A 229 -11.63 -1.90 -21.46
CA ALA A 229 -11.03 -3.14 -21.96
C ALA A 229 -11.14 -4.29 -20.96
N ARG A 230 -10.90 -4.02 -19.66
CA ARG A 230 -11.10 -5.03 -18.60
C ARG A 230 -12.55 -5.51 -18.54
N LEU A 231 -13.52 -4.59 -18.58
CA LEU A 231 -14.94 -4.96 -18.59
C LEU A 231 -15.30 -5.81 -19.82
N LEU A 232 -14.78 -5.47 -21.00
CA LEU A 232 -15.02 -6.25 -22.22
C LEU A 232 -14.44 -7.67 -22.12
N ILE A 233 -13.25 -7.82 -21.54
CA ILE A 233 -12.66 -9.14 -21.26
C ILE A 233 -13.53 -9.92 -20.27
N ASP A 234 -13.96 -9.29 -19.17
CA ASP A 234 -14.80 -9.92 -18.14
C ASP A 234 -16.18 -10.35 -18.69
N GLU A 235 -16.73 -9.59 -19.64
CA GLU A 235 -17.99 -9.87 -20.34
C GLU A 235 -17.83 -10.81 -21.55
N VAL A 236 -16.66 -11.47 -21.69
CA VAL A 236 -16.35 -12.44 -22.75
C VAL A 236 -16.51 -11.83 -24.16
N GLN A 237 -16.08 -10.57 -24.31
CA GLN A 237 -15.99 -9.85 -25.59
C GLN A 237 -14.52 -9.44 -25.87
N PRO A 238 -13.58 -10.40 -25.88
CA PRO A 238 -12.15 -10.10 -26.04
C PRO A 238 -11.82 -9.46 -27.40
N GLU A 239 -12.58 -9.77 -28.46
CA GLU A 239 -12.43 -9.17 -29.78
C GLU A 239 -12.69 -7.66 -29.76
N LYS A 240 -13.68 -7.21 -28.97
CA LYS A 240 -13.95 -5.78 -28.78
C LYS A 240 -12.88 -5.12 -27.91
N ALA A 241 -12.37 -5.83 -26.91
CA ALA A 241 -11.27 -5.33 -26.08
C ALA A 241 -10.02 -5.07 -26.92
N LEU A 242 -9.69 -5.99 -27.85
CA LEU A 242 -8.58 -5.82 -28.80
C LEU A 242 -8.80 -4.59 -29.69
N ALA A 243 -9.98 -4.48 -30.32
CA ALA A 243 -10.29 -3.33 -31.19
C ALA A 243 -10.22 -1.99 -30.44
N LEU A 244 -10.66 -1.94 -29.17
CA LEU A 244 -10.55 -0.76 -28.32
C LEU A 244 -9.09 -0.39 -28.01
N LEU A 245 -8.24 -1.37 -27.72
CA LEU A 245 -6.83 -1.13 -27.42
C LEU A 245 -6.04 -0.71 -28.65
N GLU A 246 -6.34 -1.27 -29.83
CA GLU A 246 -5.80 -0.84 -31.13
C GLU A 246 -6.25 0.58 -31.47
N LEU A 247 -7.51 0.92 -31.20
CA LEU A 247 -8.03 2.28 -31.37
C LEU A 247 -7.28 3.28 -30.48
N MET A 248 -7.01 2.91 -29.23
CA MET A 248 -6.25 3.74 -28.29
C MET A 248 -4.81 3.98 -28.80
N GLU A 249 -4.13 2.93 -29.28
CA GLU A 249 -2.79 3.02 -29.86
C GLU A 249 -2.78 3.91 -31.11
N ALA A 250 -3.79 3.79 -31.98
CA ALA A 250 -3.91 4.62 -33.18
C ALA A 250 -4.21 6.11 -32.90
N ARG A 251 -4.81 6.43 -31.74
CA ARG A 251 -5.12 7.80 -31.31
C ARG A 251 -4.00 8.48 -30.52
N SER A 252 -2.88 7.80 -30.25
CA SER A 252 -1.85 8.29 -29.33
C SER A 252 -0.96 9.39 -29.94
N ASP A 253 -1.50 10.59 -30.11
CA ASP A 253 -0.72 11.77 -30.51
C ASP A 253 -0.18 12.58 -29.30
N VAL A 254 -0.66 12.37 -28.05
CA VAL A 254 -0.37 13.32 -26.94
C VAL A 254 -0.24 12.72 -25.51
N THR A 255 -0.16 11.41 -25.27
CA THR A 255 0.09 10.91 -23.89
C THR A 255 0.93 9.65 -23.87
N PRO A 256 1.86 9.47 -22.90
CA PRO A 256 2.53 8.19 -22.73
C PRO A 256 1.46 7.16 -22.40
N VAL A 257 1.27 6.20 -23.31
CA VAL A 257 0.57 4.96 -22.97
C VAL A 257 1.34 4.35 -21.82
N ASP A 258 0.65 3.93 -20.76
CA ASP A 258 1.27 3.02 -19.80
C ASP A 258 1.44 1.69 -20.53
N ASP A 259 2.53 1.57 -21.30
CA ASP A 259 2.80 0.47 -22.23
C ASP A 259 2.65 -0.88 -21.54
N ILE A 260 2.98 -0.92 -20.25
CA ILE A 260 2.88 -2.13 -19.45
C ILE A 260 1.42 -2.55 -19.27
N ILE A 261 0.53 -1.64 -18.82
CA ILE A 261 -0.89 -1.96 -18.62
C ILE A 261 -1.56 -2.28 -19.96
N TRP A 262 -1.22 -1.51 -21.01
CA TRP A 262 -1.73 -1.76 -22.35
C TRP A 262 -1.34 -3.16 -22.84
N LEU A 263 -0.04 -3.52 -22.76
CA LEU A 263 0.45 -4.84 -23.18
C LEU A 263 -0.18 -5.97 -22.36
N GLU A 264 -0.31 -5.79 -21.05
CA GLU A 264 -0.95 -6.77 -20.16
C GLU A 264 -2.39 -7.05 -20.58
N LEU A 265 -3.18 -6.02 -20.84
CA LEU A 265 -4.57 -6.15 -21.29
C LEU A 265 -4.68 -6.71 -22.71
N PHE A 266 -3.83 -6.25 -23.62
CA PHE A 266 -3.81 -6.71 -25.01
C PHE A 266 -3.49 -8.20 -25.11
N ILE A 267 -2.43 -8.65 -24.43
CA ILE A 267 -2.06 -10.07 -24.38
C ILE A 267 -3.16 -10.89 -23.68
N THR A 268 -3.77 -10.38 -22.61
CA THR A 268 -4.88 -11.05 -21.94
C THR A 268 -6.06 -11.24 -22.89
N ALA A 269 -6.45 -10.20 -23.63
CA ALA A 269 -7.52 -10.28 -24.61
C ALA A 269 -7.19 -11.26 -25.75
N LEU A 270 -5.95 -11.30 -26.26
CA LEU A 270 -5.52 -12.30 -27.24
C LEU A 270 -5.65 -13.75 -26.73
N ILE A 271 -5.37 -13.98 -25.43
CA ILE A 271 -5.52 -15.30 -24.81
C ILE A 271 -6.99 -15.72 -24.77
N GLU A 272 -7.87 -14.82 -24.30
CA GLU A 272 -9.32 -15.10 -24.18
C GLU A 272 -10.01 -15.22 -25.55
N ASP A 273 -9.53 -14.49 -26.57
CA ASP A 273 -9.97 -14.63 -27.98
C ASP A 273 -9.46 -15.92 -28.65
N GLY A 274 -8.56 -16.67 -27.99
CA GLY A 274 -7.98 -17.91 -28.52
C GLY A 274 -6.81 -17.70 -29.49
N ARG A 275 -6.35 -16.46 -29.70
CA ARG A 275 -5.16 -16.09 -30.50
C ARG A 275 -3.85 -16.37 -29.76
N ARG A 276 -3.72 -17.60 -29.26
CA ARG A 276 -2.62 -18.04 -28.36
C ARG A 276 -1.23 -17.79 -28.90
N ARG A 277 -0.99 -18.05 -30.20
CA ARG A 277 0.33 -17.86 -30.82
C ARG A 277 0.76 -16.40 -30.79
N GLU A 278 -0.16 -15.50 -31.12
CA GLU A 278 0.10 -14.06 -31.10
C GLU A 278 0.28 -13.54 -29.67
N ALA A 279 -0.51 -14.05 -28.72
CA ALA A 279 -0.32 -13.75 -27.30
C ALA A 279 1.08 -14.14 -26.82
N MET A 280 1.57 -15.33 -27.21
CA MET A 280 2.93 -15.78 -26.89
C MET A 280 4.00 -14.89 -27.53
N ASP A 281 3.87 -14.55 -28.82
CA ASP A 281 4.82 -13.70 -29.51
C ASP A 281 4.89 -12.30 -28.87
N LYS A 282 3.73 -11.69 -28.56
CA LYS A 282 3.66 -10.39 -27.87
C LYS A 282 4.19 -10.44 -26.43
N ALA A 283 3.86 -11.49 -25.68
CA ALA A 283 4.37 -11.67 -24.33
C ALA A 283 5.89 -11.82 -24.29
N ARG A 284 6.47 -12.57 -25.24
CA ARG A 284 7.91 -12.74 -25.37
C ARG A 284 8.59 -11.42 -25.74
N ASP A 285 8.02 -10.68 -26.68
CA ASP A 285 8.51 -9.36 -27.07
C ASP A 285 8.49 -8.36 -25.91
N ALA A 286 7.36 -8.25 -25.21
CA ALA A 286 7.20 -7.40 -24.03
C ALA A 286 8.21 -7.76 -22.91
N PHE A 287 8.42 -9.07 -22.68
CA PHE A 287 9.41 -9.54 -21.71
C PHE A 287 10.84 -9.17 -22.12
N SER A 288 11.19 -9.22 -23.40
CA SER A 288 12.55 -8.88 -23.85
C SER A 288 12.92 -7.41 -23.57
N HIS A 289 11.91 -6.53 -23.60
CA HIS A 289 12.07 -5.11 -23.32
C HIS A 289 12.09 -4.80 -21.81
N THR A 290 11.23 -5.45 -21.04
CA THR A 290 10.96 -5.09 -19.62
C THR A 290 11.56 -6.05 -18.60
N CYS A 291 11.69 -7.33 -18.96
CA CYS A 291 11.96 -8.46 -18.06
C CYS A 291 10.95 -8.57 -16.88
N ASP A 292 9.72 -8.08 -17.07
CA ASP A 292 8.66 -8.18 -16.07
C ASP A 292 8.01 -9.57 -16.09
N THR A 293 7.97 -10.22 -14.93
CA THR A 293 7.43 -11.58 -14.77
C THR A 293 5.97 -11.70 -15.18
N ARG A 294 5.19 -10.61 -15.20
CA ARG A 294 3.80 -10.63 -15.71
C ARG A 294 3.73 -11.15 -17.14
N PHE A 295 4.64 -10.74 -18.01
CA PHE A 295 4.62 -11.18 -19.41
C PHE A 295 5.03 -12.65 -19.56
N TYR A 296 5.96 -13.14 -18.72
CA TYR A 296 6.24 -14.58 -18.65
C TYR A 296 5.01 -15.39 -18.20
N ARG A 297 4.27 -14.90 -17.19
CA ARG A 297 3.04 -15.58 -16.73
C ARG A 297 1.96 -15.60 -17.80
N LEU A 298 1.80 -14.51 -18.55
CA LEU A 298 0.88 -14.44 -19.68
C LEU A 298 1.29 -15.38 -20.82
N TYR A 299 2.59 -15.45 -21.13
CA TYR A 299 3.14 -16.41 -22.08
C TYR A 299 2.79 -17.86 -21.69
N MET A 300 2.98 -18.22 -20.41
CA MET A 300 2.60 -19.54 -19.91
C MET A 300 1.10 -19.78 -19.96
N LYS A 301 0.27 -18.78 -19.61
CA LYS A 301 -1.20 -18.86 -19.74
C LYS A 301 -1.65 -19.09 -21.19
N ALA A 302 -0.93 -18.52 -22.16
CA ALA A 302 -1.21 -18.70 -23.59
C ALA A 302 -0.86 -20.10 -24.13
N GLY A 303 -0.18 -20.95 -23.35
CA GLY A 303 0.22 -22.30 -23.73
C GLY A 303 1.73 -22.50 -23.91
N GLY A 304 2.54 -21.60 -23.34
CA GLY A 304 3.99 -21.81 -23.24
C GLY A 304 4.35 -23.10 -22.50
N ASP A 305 5.48 -23.69 -22.88
CA ASP A 305 5.98 -24.92 -22.29
C ASP A 305 7.02 -24.59 -21.20
N PRO A 306 6.72 -24.76 -19.91
CA PRO A 306 7.66 -24.41 -18.85
C PRO A 306 8.95 -25.24 -18.89
N ASP A 307 8.93 -26.47 -19.41
CA ASP A 307 10.10 -27.34 -19.44
C ASP A 307 11.10 -26.90 -20.51
N ASN A 308 10.61 -26.29 -21.60
CA ASN A 308 11.42 -25.87 -22.73
C ASN A 308 11.68 -24.35 -22.76
N ASP A 309 10.66 -23.53 -22.51
CA ASP A 309 10.72 -22.09 -22.76
C ASP A 309 11.31 -21.28 -21.60
N THR A 310 11.20 -21.77 -20.36
CA THR A 310 11.68 -21.03 -19.17
C THR A 310 13.17 -20.69 -19.28
N ALA A 311 13.97 -21.59 -19.86
CA ALA A 311 15.40 -21.37 -20.08
C ALA A 311 15.68 -20.15 -20.98
N ASP A 312 14.83 -19.88 -21.97
CA ASP A 312 14.99 -18.75 -22.89
C ASP A 312 14.65 -17.42 -22.21
N PHE A 313 13.61 -17.40 -21.36
CA PHE A 313 13.29 -16.22 -20.56
C PHE A 313 14.40 -15.91 -19.54
N ILE A 314 14.94 -16.94 -18.88
CA ILE A 314 16.09 -16.80 -17.98
C ILE A 314 17.30 -16.23 -18.73
N ARG A 315 17.59 -16.76 -19.93
CA ARG A 315 18.70 -16.28 -20.79
C ARG A 315 18.51 -14.82 -21.19
N THR A 316 17.28 -14.44 -21.54
CA THR A 316 16.91 -13.07 -21.91
C THR A 316 17.10 -12.11 -20.74
N ALA A 317 16.60 -12.47 -19.55
CA ALA A 317 16.79 -11.67 -18.34
C ALA A 317 18.27 -11.54 -17.97
N LYS A 318 19.06 -12.61 -18.14
CA LYS A 318 20.52 -12.59 -17.93
C LYS A 318 21.23 -11.64 -18.89
N ALA A 319 20.86 -11.65 -20.17
CA ALA A 319 21.43 -10.76 -21.18
C ALA A 319 21.08 -9.28 -20.92
N LYS A 320 19.91 -8.99 -20.32
CA LYS A 320 19.52 -7.65 -19.90
C LYS A 320 20.36 -7.11 -18.74
N GLY A 321 20.84 -8.01 -17.88
CA GLY A 321 21.78 -7.71 -16.80
C GLY A 321 21.39 -8.33 -15.46
N LEU A 322 22.34 -8.31 -14.51
CA LEU A 322 22.21 -9.02 -13.24
C LEU A 322 20.96 -8.62 -12.45
N ARG A 323 20.58 -7.34 -12.44
CA ARG A 323 19.38 -6.89 -11.72
C ARG A 323 18.08 -7.50 -12.27
N ALA A 324 17.93 -7.51 -13.60
CA ALA A 324 16.75 -8.10 -14.25
C ALA A 324 16.69 -9.61 -14.02
N TYR A 325 17.83 -10.28 -14.16
CA TYR A 325 17.97 -11.71 -13.87
C TYR A 325 17.59 -12.06 -12.44
N LEU A 326 18.12 -11.35 -11.44
CA LEU A 326 17.83 -11.60 -10.03
C LEU A 326 16.36 -11.38 -9.71
N HIS A 327 15.76 -10.30 -10.22
CA HIS A 327 14.35 -10.00 -9.99
C HIS A 327 13.44 -11.09 -10.59
N PHE A 328 13.70 -11.47 -11.84
CA PHE A 328 12.93 -12.52 -12.52
C PHE A 328 13.10 -13.88 -11.83
N ALA A 329 14.34 -14.28 -11.49
CA ALA A 329 14.59 -15.54 -10.80
C ALA A 329 13.95 -15.57 -9.40
N GLU A 330 13.91 -14.44 -8.69
CA GLU A 330 13.24 -14.32 -7.39
C GLU A 330 11.73 -14.51 -7.53
N ASP A 331 11.11 -13.88 -8.54
CA ASP A 331 9.68 -14.03 -8.81
C ASP A 331 9.29 -15.46 -9.24
N LEU A 332 10.21 -16.19 -9.86
CA LEU A 332 10.07 -17.62 -10.17
C LEU A 332 10.43 -18.53 -8.99
N THR A 333 10.84 -17.98 -7.85
CA THR A 333 11.33 -18.72 -6.67
C THR A 333 12.52 -19.64 -6.96
N ARG A 334 13.29 -19.34 -8.01
CA ARG A 334 14.49 -20.09 -8.43
C ARG A 334 15.74 -19.58 -7.71
N PHE A 335 15.77 -19.81 -6.40
CA PHE A 335 16.89 -19.40 -5.53
C PHE A 335 18.19 -20.14 -5.85
N ASP A 336 18.12 -21.30 -6.48
CA ASP A 336 19.25 -22.02 -7.06
C ASP A 336 19.96 -21.17 -8.12
N LEU A 337 19.19 -20.62 -9.07
CA LEU A 337 19.72 -19.77 -10.14
C LEU A 337 20.31 -18.45 -9.62
N ILE A 338 19.73 -17.92 -8.55
CA ILE A 338 20.26 -16.74 -7.84
C ILE A 338 21.57 -17.10 -7.13
N SER A 339 21.63 -18.23 -6.42
CA SER A 339 22.83 -18.67 -5.73
C SER A 339 23.98 -18.87 -6.72
N ASP A 340 23.72 -19.55 -7.83
CA ASP A 340 24.73 -19.85 -8.84
C ASP A 340 25.36 -18.58 -9.42
N VAL A 341 24.53 -17.58 -9.75
CA VAL A 341 25.07 -16.33 -10.28
C VAL A 341 25.85 -15.54 -9.22
N LEU A 342 25.36 -15.50 -7.97
CA LEU A 342 26.03 -14.75 -6.90
C LEU A 342 27.37 -15.37 -6.51
N ILE A 343 27.48 -16.71 -6.53
CA ILE A 343 28.74 -17.42 -6.25
C ILE A 343 29.72 -17.26 -7.41
N ALA A 344 29.23 -17.29 -8.64
CA ALA A 344 30.06 -17.17 -9.84
C ALA A 344 30.55 -15.73 -10.12
N THR A 345 29.85 -14.70 -9.63
CA THR A 345 30.20 -13.30 -9.86
C THR A 345 31.18 -12.78 -8.79
N PRO A 346 32.33 -12.19 -9.18
CA PRO A 346 33.25 -11.56 -8.24
C PRO A 346 32.59 -10.47 -7.39
N VAL A 347 32.95 -10.39 -6.10
CA VAL A 347 32.37 -9.42 -5.14
C VAL A 347 32.46 -7.97 -5.64
N ALA A 348 33.59 -7.58 -6.23
CA ALA A 348 33.79 -6.23 -6.78
C ALA A 348 32.81 -5.90 -7.92
N GLU A 349 32.40 -6.89 -8.73
CA GLU A 349 31.39 -6.70 -9.77
C GLU A 349 29.99 -6.60 -9.18
N LEU A 350 29.69 -7.41 -8.15
CA LEU A 350 28.42 -7.36 -7.43
C LEU A 350 28.16 -5.98 -6.81
N GLU A 351 29.17 -5.34 -6.23
CA GLU A 351 29.05 -3.99 -5.68
C GLU A 351 28.56 -2.97 -6.72
N SER A 352 29.13 -3.03 -7.92
CA SER A 352 28.74 -2.15 -9.03
C SER A 352 27.29 -2.38 -9.47
N HIS A 353 26.86 -3.65 -9.55
CA HIS A 353 25.50 -4.01 -9.92
C HIS A 353 24.46 -3.62 -8.86
N PHE A 354 24.86 -3.63 -7.58
CA PHE A 354 23.99 -3.33 -6.45
C PHE A 354 24.03 -1.87 -5.99
N ALA A 355 24.84 -1.01 -6.61
CA ALA A 355 24.95 0.41 -6.25
C ALA A 355 23.59 1.14 -6.23
N TYR A 356 22.65 0.72 -7.07
CA TYR A 356 21.31 1.30 -7.20
C TYR A 356 20.21 0.48 -6.49
N CYS A 357 20.56 -0.62 -5.82
CA CYS A 357 19.61 -1.43 -5.06
C CYS A 357 19.46 -0.86 -3.65
N SER A 358 18.23 -0.91 -3.12
CA SER A 358 18.02 -0.56 -1.72
C SER A 358 18.69 -1.61 -0.83
N SER A 359 19.40 -1.17 0.22
CA SER A 359 20.01 -2.10 1.16
C SER A 359 18.96 -2.99 1.85
N SER A 360 17.71 -2.51 2.01
CA SER A 360 16.61 -3.31 2.55
C SER A 360 16.29 -4.51 1.66
N SER A 361 16.19 -4.29 0.34
CA SER A 361 15.90 -5.34 -0.64
C SER A 361 16.96 -6.45 -0.61
N LEU A 362 18.24 -6.08 -0.56
CA LEU A 362 19.34 -7.05 -0.50
C LEU A 362 19.36 -7.86 0.80
N ARG A 363 18.97 -7.24 1.92
CA ARG A 363 18.82 -7.97 3.20
C ARG A 363 17.68 -8.97 3.15
N THR A 364 16.55 -8.59 2.55
CA THR A 364 15.42 -9.50 2.35
C THR A 364 15.81 -10.67 1.46
N LEU A 365 16.47 -10.41 0.33
CA LEU A 365 16.96 -11.47 -0.57
C LEU A 365 17.95 -12.41 0.13
N SER A 366 18.92 -11.86 0.86
CA SER A 366 19.87 -12.65 1.67
C SER A 366 19.14 -13.55 2.69
N GLY A 367 18.11 -13.02 3.36
CA GLY A 367 17.30 -13.81 4.30
C GLY A 367 16.56 -14.97 3.61
N LYS A 368 15.96 -14.71 2.43
CA LYS A 368 15.29 -15.74 1.63
C LYS A 368 16.28 -16.82 1.17
N LEU A 369 17.44 -16.43 0.63
CA LEU A 369 18.47 -17.38 0.21
C LEU A 369 18.88 -18.33 1.35
N TYR A 370 19.12 -17.79 2.54
CA TYR A 370 19.44 -18.60 3.71
C TYR A 370 18.31 -19.56 4.08
N GLN A 371 17.06 -19.08 4.11
CA GLN A 371 15.87 -19.91 4.42
C GLN A 371 15.67 -21.05 3.42
N HIS A 372 16.08 -20.85 2.16
CA HIS A 372 16.00 -21.86 1.10
C HIS A 372 17.27 -22.73 0.98
N GLY A 373 18.21 -22.65 1.94
CA GLY A 373 19.39 -23.50 1.99
C GLY A 373 20.62 -22.97 1.23
N PHE A 374 20.56 -21.78 0.65
CA PHE A 374 21.65 -21.15 -0.10
C PHE A 374 22.48 -20.23 0.81
N ALA A 375 23.05 -20.81 1.87
CA ALA A 375 23.76 -20.08 2.92
C ALA A 375 24.96 -19.29 2.37
N LEU A 376 25.76 -19.88 1.48
CA LEU A 376 26.93 -19.21 0.88
C LEU A 376 26.54 -17.91 0.14
N ALA A 377 25.54 -17.96 -0.73
CA ALA A 377 25.05 -16.78 -1.44
C ALA A 377 24.46 -15.74 -0.48
N ALA A 378 23.76 -16.16 0.57
CA ALA A 378 23.27 -15.27 1.61
C ALA A 378 24.40 -14.53 2.33
N VAL A 379 25.52 -15.20 2.63
CA VAL A 379 26.72 -14.61 3.23
C VAL A 379 27.37 -13.60 2.28
N ILE A 380 27.51 -13.94 1.00
CA ILE A 380 28.08 -13.04 -0.03
C ILE A 380 27.32 -11.71 -0.06
N LEU A 381 25.98 -11.73 -0.13
CA LEU A 381 25.17 -10.51 -0.14
C LEU A 381 25.36 -9.67 1.14
N ARG A 382 25.50 -10.31 2.31
CA ARG A 382 25.75 -9.59 3.57
C ARG A 382 27.13 -8.95 3.58
N ARG A 383 28.15 -9.62 3.06
CA ARG A 383 29.51 -9.08 2.94
C ARG A 383 29.57 -7.89 1.98
N VAL A 384 28.90 -7.98 0.82
CA VAL A 384 28.73 -6.84 -0.09
C VAL A 384 28.09 -5.64 0.62
N LEU A 385 27.04 -5.86 1.43
CA LEU A 385 26.43 -4.78 2.20
C LEU A 385 27.41 -4.16 3.21
N VAL A 386 28.19 -4.99 3.92
CA VAL A 386 29.22 -4.52 4.86
C VAL A 386 30.21 -3.59 4.16
N GLU A 387 30.81 -4.05 3.06
CA GLU A 387 31.82 -3.30 2.31
C GLU A 387 31.24 -1.98 1.76
N SER A 388 30.01 -2.02 1.21
CA SER A 388 29.32 -0.82 0.71
C SER A 388 29.12 0.28 1.78
N TYR A 389 28.92 -0.09 3.05
CA TYR A 389 28.79 0.88 4.14
C TYR A 389 30.14 1.37 4.64
N ILE A 390 31.17 0.53 4.59
CA ILE A 390 32.52 0.91 4.99
C ILE A 390 33.10 1.92 4.00
N ASP A 391 32.86 1.73 2.70
CA ASP A 391 33.40 2.57 1.63
C ASP A 391 32.76 3.96 1.57
N LYS A 392 31.51 4.10 2.00
CA LYS A 392 30.87 5.42 2.19
C LYS A 392 31.60 6.30 3.20
N ALA A 393 32.51 5.75 4.00
CA ALA A 393 33.39 6.45 4.94
C ALA A 393 32.69 7.39 5.94
N GLN A 394 31.39 7.17 6.19
CA GLN A 394 30.59 7.96 7.12
C GLN A 394 30.23 7.12 8.35
N SER A 395 30.69 7.57 9.53
CA SER A 395 30.56 6.83 10.80
C SER A 395 29.12 6.48 11.18
N LYS A 396 28.15 7.32 10.79
CA LYS A 396 26.71 7.08 11.03
C LYS A 396 26.19 5.76 10.42
N TYR A 397 26.88 5.19 9.43
CA TYR A 397 26.46 3.95 8.78
C TYR A 397 27.13 2.68 9.33
N TYR A 398 28.13 2.79 10.21
CA TYR A 398 28.86 1.61 10.70
C TYR A 398 28.00 0.67 11.57
N ALA A 399 26.94 1.18 12.21
CA ALA A 399 25.98 0.33 12.93
C ALA A 399 25.24 -0.65 12.00
N TYR A 400 25.02 -0.28 10.73
CA TYR A 400 24.45 -1.15 9.72
C TYR A 400 25.46 -2.19 9.25
N ALA A 401 26.70 -1.77 8.96
CA ALA A 401 27.79 -2.70 8.64
C ALA A 401 27.98 -3.76 9.73
N ALA A 402 27.98 -3.37 11.00
CA ALA A 402 28.07 -4.30 12.12
C ALA A 402 26.87 -5.28 12.19
N SER A 403 25.67 -4.81 11.83
CA SER A 403 24.48 -5.65 11.79
C SER A 403 24.53 -6.68 10.66
N ASP A 404 24.96 -6.26 9.46
CA ASP A 404 25.07 -7.14 8.31
C ASP A 404 26.24 -8.14 8.48
N MET A 405 27.34 -7.73 9.11
CA MET A 405 28.43 -8.64 9.48
C MET A 405 27.98 -9.72 10.45
N LYS A 406 27.23 -9.36 11.51
CA LYS A 406 26.67 -10.37 12.42
C LYS A 406 25.85 -11.40 11.64
N LYS A 407 25.00 -10.97 10.71
CA LYS A 407 24.22 -11.89 9.87
C LYS A 407 25.07 -12.71 8.91
N ALA A 408 26.12 -12.14 8.33
CA ALA A 408 27.07 -12.87 7.51
C ALA A 408 27.76 -14.01 8.30
N ILE A 409 28.02 -13.78 9.59
CA ILE A 409 28.60 -14.76 10.50
C ILE A 409 27.57 -15.81 10.90
N ASP A 410 26.37 -15.39 11.32
CA ASP A 410 25.27 -16.30 11.67
C ASP A 410 24.98 -17.25 10.48
N TYR A 411 25.05 -16.77 9.24
CA TYR A 411 24.78 -17.56 8.04
C TYR A 411 25.97 -18.39 7.54
N SER A 412 27.19 -18.15 8.05
CA SER A 412 28.36 -18.93 7.64
C SER A 412 28.63 -20.14 8.52
N GLU A 413 27.82 -20.36 9.55
CA GLU A 413 27.88 -21.57 10.37
C GLU A 413 27.76 -22.83 9.50
N GLY A 414 28.75 -23.73 9.60
CA GLY A 414 28.80 -24.97 8.82
C GLY A 414 29.29 -24.84 7.37
N LEU A 415 29.66 -23.63 6.90
CA LEU A 415 30.25 -23.47 5.57
C LEU A 415 31.75 -23.79 5.57
N GLU A 416 32.18 -24.59 4.59
CA GLU A 416 33.59 -24.86 4.36
C GLU A 416 34.28 -23.71 3.62
N GLU A 417 35.53 -23.43 4.01
CA GLU A 417 36.37 -22.45 3.32
C GLU A 417 36.79 -22.99 1.94
N SER A 418 36.79 -22.12 0.93
CA SER A 418 37.19 -22.47 -0.43
C SER A 418 37.98 -21.33 -1.08
N ALA A 419 38.59 -21.60 -2.24
CA ALA A 419 39.33 -20.57 -2.98
C ALA A 419 38.46 -19.35 -3.36
N GLN A 420 37.14 -19.52 -3.47
CA GLN A 420 36.19 -18.47 -3.81
C GLN A 420 35.46 -17.89 -2.58
N PHE A 421 35.60 -18.51 -1.41
CA PHE A 421 34.95 -18.09 -0.17
C PHE A 421 35.92 -18.14 0.99
N ALA A 422 36.42 -16.96 1.39
CA ALA A 422 37.22 -16.83 2.60
C ALA A 422 36.37 -17.13 3.84
N GLY A 423 36.88 -17.99 4.72
CA GLY A 423 36.28 -18.27 6.01
C GLY A 423 36.15 -16.99 6.85
N THR A 424 35.23 -16.98 7.81
CA THR A 424 34.88 -15.78 8.62
C THR A 424 36.11 -15.06 9.19
N LEU A 425 37.06 -15.79 9.77
CA LEU A 425 38.27 -15.21 10.36
C LEU A 425 39.19 -14.58 9.30
N ASN A 426 39.38 -15.26 8.16
CA ASN A 426 40.23 -14.76 7.08
C ASN A 426 39.61 -13.52 6.43
N TYR A 427 38.30 -13.51 6.23
CA TYR A 427 37.57 -12.33 5.77
C TYR A 427 37.70 -11.15 6.73
N LEU A 428 37.47 -11.36 8.03
CA LEU A 428 37.61 -10.30 9.05
C LEU A 428 39.04 -9.76 9.15
N ARG A 429 40.06 -10.60 8.98
CA ARG A 429 41.47 -10.17 8.96
C ARG A 429 41.79 -9.33 7.73
N ALA A 430 41.32 -9.72 6.55
CA ALA A 430 41.48 -8.94 5.32
C ALA A 430 40.79 -7.57 5.45
N LEU A 431 39.55 -7.56 5.92
CA LEU A 431 38.78 -6.34 6.15
C LEU A 431 39.45 -5.42 7.18
N TYR A 432 40.03 -6.00 8.25
CA TYR A 432 40.79 -5.25 9.25
C TYR A 432 42.07 -4.63 8.68
N ALA A 433 42.82 -5.38 7.88
CA ALA A 433 44.03 -4.87 7.24
C ALA A 433 43.74 -3.65 6.35
N GLN A 434 42.63 -3.69 5.60
CA GLN A 434 42.23 -2.59 4.70
C GLN A 434 41.67 -1.38 5.45
N HIS A 435 40.95 -1.58 6.55
CA HIS A 435 40.18 -0.52 7.22
C HIS A 435 40.59 -0.26 8.68
N LYS A 436 41.82 -0.61 9.05
CA LYS A 436 42.37 -0.49 10.41
C LYS A 436 42.13 0.87 11.08
N ARG A 437 42.21 1.97 10.32
CA ARG A 437 42.08 3.34 10.85
C ARG A 437 40.64 3.76 11.20
N LYS A 438 39.63 2.98 10.82
CA LYS A 438 38.21 3.28 11.09
C LYS A 438 37.81 2.79 12.49
N SER A 439 38.33 3.41 13.55
CA SER A 439 38.10 2.97 14.95
C SER A 439 36.63 2.81 15.34
N ALA A 440 35.77 3.76 14.91
CA ALA A 440 34.32 3.69 15.16
C ALA A 440 33.63 2.49 14.49
N LEU A 441 34.15 2.01 13.35
CA LEU A 441 33.65 0.80 12.69
C LEU A 441 33.91 -0.42 13.57
N TRP A 442 35.15 -0.56 14.03
CA TRP A 442 35.57 -1.72 14.81
C TRP A 442 34.92 -1.75 16.20
N GLN A 443 34.69 -0.59 16.82
CA GLN A 443 33.88 -0.50 18.04
C GLN A 443 32.44 -0.98 17.80
N ALA A 444 31.80 -0.55 16.70
CA ALA A 444 30.46 -1.01 16.35
C ALA A 444 30.42 -2.52 16.05
N MET A 445 31.41 -3.05 15.33
CA MET A 445 31.55 -4.47 15.02
C MET A 445 31.72 -5.31 16.29
N ALA A 446 32.66 -4.96 17.17
CA ALA A 446 32.88 -5.68 18.44
C ALA A 446 31.66 -5.61 19.38
N GLY A 447 30.88 -4.53 19.34
CA GLY A 447 29.65 -4.40 20.11
C GLY A 447 28.49 -5.28 19.62
N LYS A 448 28.51 -5.75 18.36
CA LYS A 448 27.44 -6.58 17.77
C LYS A 448 27.84 -8.02 17.49
N VAL A 449 29.10 -8.27 17.17
CA VAL A 449 29.64 -9.58 16.81
C VAL A 449 30.29 -10.19 18.05
N GLN A 450 29.64 -11.20 18.62
CA GLN A 450 30.17 -11.91 19.77
C GLN A 450 31.49 -12.63 19.43
N GLY A 451 32.48 -12.54 20.32
CA GLY A 451 33.78 -13.18 20.13
C GLY A 451 34.74 -12.44 19.20
N LEU A 452 34.34 -11.30 18.62
CA LEU A 452 35.22 -10.41 17.85
C LEU A 452 35.98 -9.46 18.79
N SER A 453 37.30 -9.42 18.66
CA SER A 453 38.17 -8.46 19.34
C SER A 453 39.25 -7.96 18.39
N VAL A 454 39.56 -6.67 18.48
CA VAL A 454 40.63 -6.03 17.69
C VAL A 454 41.62 -5.34 18.62
N ASP A 455 42.92 -5.49 18.34
CA ASP A 455 44.00 -4.76 19.00
C ASP A 455 44.79 -3.91 17.98
N ASN A 456 45.81 -3.19 18.47
CA ASN A 456 46.61 -2.27 17.65
C ASN A 456 47.23 -2.89 16.39
N ASN A 457 47.28 -4.23 16.22
CA ASN A 457 47.80 -4.88 15.01
C ASN A 457 47.09 -6.18 14.59
N ARG A 458 46.08 -6.67 15.31
CA ARG A 458 45.48 -7.99 15.07
C ARG A 458 43.95 -7.96 15.22
N CYS A 459 43.30 -8.77 14.40
CA CYS A 459 41.87 -9.09 14.48
C CYS A 459 41.72 -10.54 14.93
N PHE A 460 41.01 -10.75 16.03
CA PHE A 460 40.72 -12.05 16.62
C PHE A 460 39.22 -12.30 16.57
N TYR A 461 38.83 -13.51 16.19
CA TYR A 461 37.45 -13.94 16.23
C TYR A 461 37.40 -15.36 16.79
N CYS A 462 36.79 -15.51 17.96
CA CYS A 462 36.50 -16.79 18.60
C CYS A 462 35.01 -17.07 18.46
N GLY A 463 34.56 -17.38 17.23
CA GLY A 463 33.25 -18.00 16.99
C GLY A 463 33.26 -19.46 17.45
N SER A 464 32.11 -19.99 17.86
CA SER A 464 32.00 -21.37 18.36
C SER A 464 32.68 -22.36 17.41
N PRO A 465 33.55 -23.25 17.91
CA PRO A 465 34.01 -24.41 17.16
C PRO A 465 32.95 -25.51 17.24
N LEU A 466 32.52 -25.96 16.06
CA LEU A 466 31.70 -27.14 15.76
C LEU A 466 30.20 -27.04 16.05
#